data_AF-A0A424YC28-F1
#
_entry.id   AF-A0A424YC28-F1
#
_cell.length_a   1.000
_cell.length_b   1.000
_cell.length_c   1.000
_cell.angle_alpha   90.00
_cell.angle_beta   90.00
_cell.angle_gamma   90.00
#
_symmetry.space_group_name_H-M   'P 1'
#
loop_
_entity.id
_entity.type
_entity.pdbx_description
1 polymer ?
#
loop_
_entity_poly.entity_id
_entity_poly.type
_entity_poly.pdbx_seq_one_letter_code
_entity_poly.pdbx_strand_id
1 'polypeptide(L)'
;MDKIVIIGGGIAGITAGIFAQKNGFDSIILEKHHTVGGECAGWDRQGYHIDGCIHWLIGTREGTPINGLWKNVGALDRVDIVNPESFMAVEYEGTTVHFYRNLELLKSSWIEISPEDKDTIEEFCRDIKTLQSFEMPVGKPDDMMNIFEKAR
;
A
#
# COMPACT_ATOMS: atom_id res chain seq x y z
N MET A 1 -16.11 31.71 -1.71
CA MET A 1 -15.61 30.32 -1.73
C MET A 1 -14.23 30.39 -2.32
N ASP A 2 -13.22 30.02 -1.54
CA ASP A 2 -11.83 30.18 -1.96
C ASP A 2 -11.48 29.12 -2.98
N LYS A 3 -10.66 29.51 -3.96
CA LYS A 3 -10.24 28.64 -5.07
C LYS A 3 -8.87 28.03 -4.77
N ILE A 4 -8.75 26.72 -5.00
CA ILE A 4 -7.48 25.99 -4.90
C ILE A 4 -7.14 25.45 -6.28
N VAL A 5 -5.97 25.85 -6.80
CA VAL A 5 -5.40 25.28 -8.01
C VAL A 5 -4.36 24.25 -7.61
N ILE A 6 -4.54 23.01 -8.06
CA ILE A 6 -3.65 21.88 -7.79
C ILE A 6 -2.94 21.55 -9.10
N ILE A 7 -1.60 21.56 -9.07
CA ILE A 7 -0.77 21.24 -10.24
C ILE A 7 -0.30 19.79 -10.12
N GLY A 8 -0.76 18.94 -11.04
CA GLY A 8 -0.49 17.50 -11.07
C GLY A 8 -1.71 16.66 -10.69
N GLY A 9 -2.10 15.77 -11.59
CA GLY A 9 -3.19 14.78 -11.44
C GLY A 9 -2.69 13.42 -10.96
N GLY A 10 -1.60 13.39 -10.18
CA GLY A 10 -1.15 12.18 -9.48
C GLY A 10 -2.01 11.86 -8.26
N ILE A 11 -1.76 10.70 -7.62
CA ILE A 11 -2.52 10.24 -6.46
C ILE A 11 -2.64 11.31 -5.35
N ALA A 12 -1.54 11.99 -5.02
CA ALA A 12 -1.56 13.06 -4.02
C ALA A 12 -2.41 14.26 -4.44
N GLY A 13 -2.33 14.68 -5.71
CA GLY A 13 -3.11 15.81 -6.24
C GLY A 13 -4.61 15.52 -6.31
N ILE A 14 -4.98 14.30 -6.74
CA ILE A 14 -6.37 13.84 -6.74
C ILE A 14 -6.91 13.77 -5.31
N THR A 15 -6.17 13.16 -4.38
CA THR A 15 -6.54 13.11 -2.96
C THR A 15 -6.71 14.51 -2.37
N ALA A 16 -5.77 15.43 -2.65
CA ALA A 16 -5.88 16.82 -2.21
C ALA A 16 -7.14 17.51 -2.77
N GLY A 17 -7.47 17.30 -4.04
CA GLY A 17 -8.69 17.84 -4.65
C GLY A 17 -9.96 17.32 -3.99
N ILE A 18 -10.03 16.01 -3.71
CA ILE A 18 -11.14 15.39 -2.99
C ILE A 18 -11.31 16.04 -1.61
N PHE A 19 -10.23 16.13 -0.82
CA PHE A 19 -10.32 16.73 0.51
C PHE A 19 -10.61 18.23 0.47
N ALA A 20 -10.07 18.97 -0.50
CA ALA A 20 -10.40 20.38 -0.70
C ALA A 20 -11.91 20.57 -0.91
N GLN A 21 -12.53 19.80 -1.81
CA GLN A 21 -13.97 19.90 -2.06
C GLN A 21 -14.80 19.47 -0.84
N LYS A 22 -14.39 18.39 -0.14
CA LYS A 22 -15.06 17.96 1.10
C LYS A 22 -15.01 19.02 2.21
N ASN A 23 -14.02 19.91 2.18
CA ASN A 23 -13.86 21.02 3.12
C ASN A 23 -14.42 22.35 2.59
N GLY A 24 -15.21 22.34 1.51
CA GLY A 24 -15.94 23.52 1.01
C GLY A 24 -15.11 24.46 0.14
N PHE A 25 -13.93 24.04 -0.32
CA PHE A 25 -13.14 24.79 -1.31
C PHE A 25 -13.57 24.46 -2.74
N ASP A 26 -13.50 25.45 -3.63
CA ASP A 26 -13.61 25.22 -5.06
C ASP A 26 -12.22 24.82 -5.59
N SER A 27 -12.02 23.57 -5.99
CA SER A 27 -10.71 23.08 -6.43
C SER A 27 -10.70 22.64 -7.89
N ILE A 28 -9.59 22.95 -8.56
CA ILE A 28 -9.30 22.52 -9.92
C ILE A 28 -7.93 21.83 -9.95
N ILE A 29 -7.86 20.69 -10.63
CA ILE A 29 -6.61 19.95 -10.87
C ILE A 29 -6.18 20.21 -12.31
N LEU A 30 -4.92 20.62 -12.49
CA LEU A 30 -4.30 20.82 -13.79
C LEU A 30 -3.27 19.72 -14.01
N GLU A 31 -3.56 18.83 -14.96
CA GLU A 31 -2.65 17.76 -15.40
C GLU A 31 -2.12 18.09 -16.80
N LYS A 32 -0.81 17.92 -17.00
CA LYS A 32 -0.14 18.18 -18.28
C LYS A 32 -0.41 17.05 -19.27
N HIS A 33 -0.56 15.82 -18.79
CA HIS A 33 -0.83 14.63 -19.60
C HIS A 33 -2.31 14.50 -19.95
N HIS A 34 -2.62 13.62 -20.90
CA HIS A 34 -3.99 13.35 -21.33
C HIS A 34 -4.73 12.39 -20.39
N THR A 35 -4.03 11.80 -19.43
CA THR A 35 -4.53 10.86 -18.42
C THR A 35 -4.10 11.33 -17.03
N VAL A 36 -4.92 11.02 -16.03
CA VAL A 36 -4.58 11.19 -14.62
C VAL A 36 -3.86 9.95 -14.08
N GLY A 37 -3.25 10.06 -12.91
CA GLY A 37 -2.55 8.97 -12.23
C GLY A 37 -1.12 9.33 -11.82
N GLY A 38 -0.49 10.27 -12.54
CA GLY A 38 0.91 10.61 -12.31
C GLY A 38 1.80 9.38 -12.49
N GLU A 39 2.69 9.11 -11.53
CA GLU A 39 3.50 7.89 -11.53
C GLU A 39 2.65 6.62 -11.45
N CYS A 40 1.46 6.66 -10.85
CA CYS A 40 0.55 5.52 -10.75
C CYS A 40 -0.29 5.29 -12.03
N ALA A 41 0.12 5.83 -13.18
CA ALA A 41 -0.58 5.63 -14.44
C ALA A 41 -0.11 4.35 -15.15
N GLY A 42 -1.06 3.60 -15.71
CA GLY A 42 -0.81 2.50 -16.64
C GLY A 42 -1.10 2.88 -18.10
N TRP A 43 -0.71 2.03 -19.04
CA TRP A 43 -1.02 2.21 -20.46
C TRP A 43 -1.35 0.90 -21.16
N ASP A 44 -2.18 0.97 -22.20
CA ASP A 44 -2.54 -0.20 -22.99
C ASP A 44 -1.61 -0.36 -24.20
N ARG A 45 -1.08 -1.57 -24.40
CA ARG A 45 -0.26 -1.91 -25.55
C ARG A 45 -0.55 -3.34 -26.02
N GLN A 46 -0.93 -3.47 -27.29
CA GLN A 46 -1.16 -4.77 -27.94
C GLN A 46 -2.16 -5.68 -27.20
N GLY A 47 -3.22 -5.10 -26.64
CA GLY A 47 -4.25 -5.86 -25.91
C GLY A 47 -3.90 -6.16 -24.44
N TYR A 48 -2.77 -5.64 -23.94
CA TYR A 48 -2.35 -5.75 -22.55
C TYR A 48 -2.40 -4.40 -21.87
N HIS A 49 -2.85 -4.38 -20.61
CA HIS A 49 -2.69 -3.25 -19.72
C HIS A 49 -1.35 -3.38 -18.98
N ILE A 50 -0.51 -2.35 -19.05
CA ILE A 50 0.80 -2.31 -18.39
C ILE A 50 0.72 -1.28 -17.27
N ASP A 51 0.82 -1.74 -16.03
CA ASP A 51 0.97 -0.89 -14.84
C ASP A 51 2.45 -0.60 -14.61
N GLY A 52 2.82 0.68 -14.52
CA GLY A 52 4.20 1.13 -14.37
C GLY A 52 4.66 1.30 -12.92
N CYS A 53 3.79 1.15 -11.92
CA CYS A 53 4.04 1.67 -10.58
C CYS A 53 3.74 0.67 -9.45
N ILE A 54 2.51 0.20 -9.35
CA ILE A 54 2.05 -0.46 -8.13
C ILE A 54 2.39 -1.95 -8.20
N HIS A 55 3.46 -2.35 -7.51
CA HIS A 55 3.85 -3.75 -7.35
C HIS A 55 2.94 -4.48 -6.33
N TRP A 56 2.49 -3.78 -5.29
CA TRP A 56 1.44 -4.20 -4.37
C TRP A 56 0.80 -3.00 -3.66
N LEU A 57 -0.44 -3.14 -3.21
CA LEU A 57 -1.17 -2.11 -2.47
C LEU A 57 -1.24 -2.44 -0.97
N ILE A 58 -0.78 -1.51 -0.13
CA ILE A 58 -0.88 -1.63 1.34
C ILE A 58 -2.19 -1.01 1.88
N GLY A 59 -2.66 -1.51 3.03
CA GLY A 59 -3.80 -0.94 3.73
C GLY A 59 -5.17 -1.33 3.16
N THR A 60 -5.27 -2.47 2.47
CA THR A 60 -6.54 -3.01 1.98
C THR A 60 -7.33 -3.80 3.05
N ARG A 61 -6.71 -4.12 4.20
CA ARG A 61 -7.36 -4.81 5.32
C ARG A 61 -8.48 -3.95 5.90
N GLU A 62 -9.70 -4.46 5.90
CA GLU A 62 -10.85 -3.77 6.47
C GLU A 62 -10.65 -3.42 7.95
N GLY A 63 -11.27 -2.31 8.38
CA GLY A 63 -11.15 -1.81 9.76
C GLY A 63 -9.85 -1.06 10.08
N THR A 64 -8.87 -1.06 9.17
CA THR A 64 -7.62 -0.31 9.38
C THR A 64 -7.76 1.17 9.00
N PRO A 65 -6.96 2.07 9.60
CA PRO A 65 -7.00 3.50 9.26
C PRO A 65 -6.71 3.77 7.76
N ILE A 66 -5.72 3.09 7.17
CA ILE A 66 -5.40 3.24 5.75
C ILE A 66 -6.57 2.76 4.87
N ASN A 67 -7.26 1.66 5.21
CA ASN A 67 -8.43 1.23 4.47
C ASN A 67 -9.55 2.26 4.52
N GLY A 68 -9.76 2.88 5.68
CA GLY A 68 -10.67 4.00 5.85
C GLY A 68 -10.31 5.17 4.93
N LEU A 69 -9.03 5.52 4.82
CA LEU A 69 -8.56 6.55 3.89
C LEU A 69 -8.87 6.19 2.44
N TRP A 70 -8.57 4.96 2.02
CA TRP A 70 -8.85 4.50 0.65
C TRP A 70 -10.35 4.56 0.30
N LYS A 71 -11.22 4.11 1.21
CA LYS A 71 -12.68 4.21 1.05
C LYS A 71 -13.15 5.66 1.04
N ASN A 72 -12.55 6.53 1.86
CA ASN A 72 -12.90 7.95 1.94
C ASN A 72 -12.64 8.68 0.61
N VAL A 73 -11.57 8.33 -0.10
CA VAL A 73 -11.25 8.88 -1.43
C VAL A 73 -11.92 8.11 -2.59
N GLY A 74 -12.71 7.07 -2.29
CA GLY A 74 -13.41 6.25 -3.28
C GLY A 74 -12.50 5.31 -4.10
N ALA A 75 -11.24 5.11 -3.68
CA ALA A 75 -10.27 4.34 -4.44
C ALA A 75 -10.58 2.83 -4.48
N LEU A 76 -11.38 2.33 -3.52
CA LEU A 76 -11.73 0.90 -3.43
C LEU A 76 -13.15 0.56 -3.89
N ASP A 77 -13.93 1.55 -4.35
CA ASP A 77 -15.38 1.35 -4.57
C ASP A 77 -15.71 0.45 -5.77
N ARG A 78 -14.79 0.32 -6.74
CA ARG A 78 -15.01 -0.39 -8.01
C ARG A 78 -13.81 -1.23 -8.45
N VAL A 79 -13.06 -1.76 -7.50
CA VAL A 79 -11.85 -2.56 -7.76
C VAL A 79 -11.91 -3.88 -7.01
N ASP A 80 -11.50 -4.95 -7.68
CA ASP A 80 -11.34 -6.26 -7.04
C ASP A 80 -9.97 -6.33 -6.38
N ILE A 81 -9.94 -6.55 -5.06
CA ILE A 81 -8.69 -6.73 -4.33
C ILE A 81 -8.28 -8.20 -4.37
N VAL A 82 -7.23 -8.45 -5.14
CA VAL A 82 -6.59 -9.77 -5.18
C VAL A 82 -5.53 -9.85 -4.09
N ASN A 83 -5.62 -10.94 -3.33
CA ASN A 83 -4.81 -11.22 -2.17
C ASN A 83 -3.99 -12.49 -2.47
N PRO A 84 -2.87 -12.40 -3.20
CA PRO A 84 -2.09 -13.57 -3.61
C PRO A 84 -1.56 -14.31 -2.38
N GLU A 85 -1.20 -15.59 -2.53
CA GLU A 85 -0.68 -16.40 -1.42
C GLU A 85 0.69 -15.89 -0.94
N SER A 86 1.53 -15.50 -1.89
CA SER A 86 2.85 -14.89 -1.69
C SER A 86 2.89 -13.50 -2.31
N PHE A 87 3.56 -12.56 -1.66
CA PHE A 87 3.72 -11.19 -2.19
C PHE A 87 5.05 -10.98 -2.93
N MET A 88 5.99 -11.91 -2.82
CA MET A 88 7.31 -11.87 -3.46
C MET A 88 7.92 -13.28 -3.45
N ALA A 89 8.71 -13.60 -4.46
CA ALA A 89 9.61 -14.75 -4.44
C ALA A 89 11.02 -14.32 -4.84
N VAL A 90 12.03 -15.01 -4.29
CA VAL A 90 13.43 -14.87 -4.69
C VAL A 90 13.89 -16.19 -5.28
N GLU A 91 14.47 -16.15 -6.47
CA GLU A 91 14.93 -17.34 -7.18
C GLU A 91 16.45 -17.32 -7.32
N TYR A 92 17.10 -18.40 -6.92
CA TYR A 92 18.55 -18.57 -7.04
C TYR A 92 18.90 -20.04 -7.26
N GLU A 93 19.69 -20.33 -8.30
CA GLU A 93 20.20 -21.68 -8.63
C GLU A 93 19.13 -22.81 -8.64
N GLY A 94 17.90 -22.49 -9.07
CA GLY A 94 16.81 -23.46 -9.14
C GLY A 94 16.03 -23.63 -7.83
N THR A 95 16.40 -22.90 -6.78
CA THR A 95 15.63 -22.77 -5.54
C THR A 95 14.78 -21.50 -5.57
N THR A 96 13.52 -21.62 -5.18
CA THR A 96 12.58 -20.49 -5.05
C THR A 96 12.19 -20.33 -3.58
N VAL A 97 12.46 -19.15 -3.02
CA VAL A 97 12.08 -18.76 -1.66
C VAL A 97 10.87 -17.84 -1.75
N HIS A 98 9.71 -18.32 -1.33
CA HIS A 98 8.48 -17.55 -1.31
C HIS A 98 8.30 -16.77 -0.01
N PHE A 99 7.83 -15.53 -0.11
CA PHE A 99 7.38 -14.73 1.02
C PHE A 99 5.86 -14.85 1.13
N TYR A 100 5.41 -15.89 1.83
CA TYR A 100 3.99 -16.16 2.03
C TYR A 100 3.36 -15.19 3.03
N ARG A 101 2.10 -14.84 2.80
CA ARG A 101 1.31 -14.05 3.76
C ARG A 101 0.89 -14.86 4.98
N ASN A 102 0.73 -16.18 4.82
CA ASN A 102 0.54 -17.09 5.93
C ASN A 102 1.89 -17.35 6.59
N LEU A 103 2.06 -16.85 7.81
CA LEU A 103 3.33 -16.92 8.54
C LEU A 103 3.74 -18.36 8.91
N GLU A 104 2.78 -19.26 9.14
CA GLU A 104 3.10 -20.66 9.42
C GLU A 104 3.60 -21.37 8.15
N LEU A 105 3.00 -21.06 7.00
CA LEU A 105 3.46 -21.57 5.70
C LEU A 105 4.83 -20.99 5.30
N LEU A 106 5.05 -19.69 5.56
CA LEU A 106 6.35 -19.04 5.39
C LEU A 106 7.41 -19.79 6.20
N LYS A 107 7.16 -19.94 7.50
CA LYS A 107 8.08 -20.64 8.41
C LYS A 107 8.38 -22.07 7.95
N SER A 108 7.36 -22.87 7.65
CA SER A 108 7.57 -24.26 7.26
C SER A 108 8.31 -24.39 5.93
N SER A 109 7.99 -23.55 4.94
CA SER A 109 8.67 -23.58 3.64
C SER A 109 10.13 -23.13 3.74
N TRP A 110 10.45 -22.16 4.59
CA TRP A 110 11.83 -21.71 4.78
C TRP A 110 12.67 -22.74 5.54
N ILE A 111 12.10 -23.39 6.56
CA ILE A 111 12.79 -24.48 7.29
C ILE A 111 13.02 -25.69 6.38
N GLU A 112 12.13 -25.98 5.43
CA GLU A 112 12.34 -27.04 4.45
C GLU A 112 13.54 -26.74 3.53
N ILE A 113 13.70 -25.47 3.13
CA ILE A 113 14.81 -25.02 2.28
C ILE A 113 16.15 -25.00 3.05
N SER A 114 16.14 -24.51 4.30
CA SER A 114 17.32 -24.46 5.16
C SER A 114 17.00 -24.93 6.59
N PRO A 115 17.09 -26.24 6.84
CA PRO A 115 16.88 -26.80 8.17
C PRO A 115 17.90 -26.33 9.22
N GLU A 116 19.11 -25.95 8.79
CA GLU A 116 20.17 -25.43 9.65
C GLU A 116 19.86 -24.04 10.24
N ASP A 117 19.06 -23.24 9.53
CA ASP A 117 18.67 -21.89 9.95
C ASP A 117 17.37 -21.86 10.79
N LYS A 118 16.87 -23.04 11.19
CA LYS A 118 15.56 -23.19 11.85
C LYS A 118 15.35 -22.22 13.01
N ASP A 119 16.30 -22.12 13.93
CA ASP A 119 16.14 -21.31 15.14
C ASP A 119 16.02 -19.80 14.79
N THR A 120 16.79 -19.35 13.80
CA THR A 120 16.73 -17.97 13.27
C THR A 120 15.44 -17.69 12.52
N ILE A 121 14.96 -18.64 11.71
CA ILE A 121 13.68 -18.52 10.99
C ILE A 121 12.51 -18.44 11.99
N GLU A 122 12.53 -19.26 13.04
CA GLU A 122 11.53 -19.24 14.11
C GLU A 122 11.55 -17.90 14.87
N GLU A 123 12.72 -17.36 15.16
CA GLU A 123 12.87 -16.03 15.77
C GLU A 123 12.31 -14.93 14.88
N PHE A 124 12.69 -14.89 13.60
CA PHE A 124 12.17 -13.93 12.63
C PHE A 124 10.65 -13.97 12.53
N CYS A 125 10.05 -15.17 12.50
CA CYS A 125 8.60 -15.31 12.48
C CYS A 125 7.94 -14.82 13.78
N ARG A 126 8.57 -15.04 14.95
CA ARG A 126 8.07 -14.47 16.23
C ARG A 126 8.10 -12.94 16.21
N ASP A 127 9.12 -12.33 15.63
CA ASP A 127 9.22 -10.87 15.53
C ASP A 127 8.15 -10.29 14.61
N ILE A 128 7.93 -10.89 13.44
CA ILE A 128 6.81 -10.51 12.56
C ILE A 128 5.49 -10.59 13.33
N LYS A 129 5.27 -11.69 14.07
CA LYS A 129 4.03 -11.89 14.83
C LYS A 129 3.84 -10.84 15.93
N THR A 130 4.93 -10.34 16.51
CA THR A 130 4.94 -9.27 17.50
C THR A 130 4.60 -7.91 16.87
N LEU A 131 5.11 -7.65 15.67
CA LEU A 131 4.98 -6.35 15.01
C LEU A 131 3.75 -6.23 14.09
N GLN A 132 3.08 -7.33 13.74
CA GLN A 132 1.98 -7.34 12.76
C GLN A 132 0.75 -6.50 13.14
N SER A 133 0.60 -6.16 14.43
CA SER A 133 -0.49 -5.31 14.93
C SER A 133 -0.18 -3.82 14.79
N PHE A 134 1.02 -3.44 14.36
CA PHE A 134 1.35 -2.05 14.11
C PHE A 134 0.49 -1.51 12.96
N GLU A 135 -0.13 -0.35 13.18
CA GLU A 135 -0.94 0.33 12.18
C GLU A 135 -0.35 1.71 11.90
N MET A 136 -0.22 2.06 10.62
CA MET A 136 0.24 3.38 10.24
C MET A 136 -0.85 4.42 10.58
N PRO A 137 -0.53 5.47 11.35
CA PRO A 137 -1.46 6.56 11.59
C PRO A 137 -1.70 7.34 10.29
N VAL A 138 -2.97 7.60 9.96
CA VAL A 138 -3.38 8.40 8.79
C VAL A 138 -4.05 9.72 9.18
N GLY A 139 -4.08 10.02 10.47
CA GLY A 139 -4.73 11.21 11.03
C GLY A 139 -3.81 12.43 10.98
N LYS A 140 -3.13 12.72 12.10
CA LYS A 140 -2.19 13.83 12.17
C LYS A 140 -0.85 13.44 11.56
N PRO A 141 -0.22 14.31 10.77
CA PRO A 141 1.17 14.18 10.37
C PRO A 141 2.11 14.06 11.58
N ASP A 142 3.22 13.31 11.44
CA ASP A 142 4.18 13.04 12.52
C ASP A 142 4.76 14.30 13.17
N ASP A 143 4.99 15.35 12.40
CA ASP A 143 5.48 16.65 12.88
C ASP A 143 4.42 17.44 13.67
N MET A 144 3.14 17.07 13.52
CA MET A 144 2.01 17.62 14.26
C MET A 144 1.55 16.74 15.43
N MET A 145 2.15 15.54 15.60
CA MET A 145 1.82 14.62 16.68
C MET A 145 2.62 14.93 17.95
N ASN A 146 1.95 14.88 19.10
CA ASN A 146 2.61 14.92 20.41
C ASN A 146 3.24 13.55 20.77
N ILE A 147 4.05 13.52 21.84
CA ILE A 147 4.77 12.30 22.27
C ILE A 147 3.83 11.13 22.58
N PHE A 148 2.64 11.39 23.13
CA PHE A 148 1.65 10.34 23.42
C PHE A 148 0.99 9.79 22.16
N GLU A 149 0.76 10.66 21.15
CA GLU A 149 0.22 10.26 19.85
C GLU A 149 1.23 9.40 19.05
N LYS A 150 2.54 9.62 19.24
CA LYS A 150 3.61 8.84 18.60
C LYS A 150 3.91 7.49 19.25
N ALA A 151 3.56 7.33 20.53
CA ALA A 151 3.85 6.13 21.31
C ALA A 151 2.76 5.04 21.22
N ARG A 152 1.71 5.29 20.43
CA ARG A 152 0.56 4.40 20.24
C ARG A 152 0.65 3.67 18.92
#